data_AF-A0A838EJB0-F1
#
_entry.id   AF-A0A838EJB0-F1
#
_cell.length_a   1.000
_cell.length_b   1.000
_cell.length_c   1.000
_cell.angle_alpha   90.00
_cell.angle_beta   90.00
_cell.angle_gamma   90.00
#
_symmetry.space_group_name_H-M   'P 1'
#
loop_
_entity.id
_entity.type
_entity.pdbx_description
1 polymer ?
#
loop_
_entity_poly.entity_id
_entity_poly.type
_entity_poly.pdbx_seq_one_letter_code
_entity_poly.pdbx_strand_id
1 'polypeptide(L)'
;MTVPKELDEVMMLATSSNIRWGNNVNGSLQQTTPYTNGWQGNGHTGIGRGRYGGNPVDFVNGQIDDVRFYNIALDYTAVNTLFGSALASSSSLTVQVDEAGPSISPLLYGLMFEDISHSGDGGLYAELIRNRILKDNASAPDYWSLVTSSGAAGTIALDTTNPANTIALTTSLKLQITTVASGQRVGVANAGYWGIPVRPNTTYQASFYAVASADFSGPLTIGIESNDGSTVYASAKVSAISTTWDQYSVTLTTGNVTTSSTNRFVISASHTGTVWFTLVSLFPPTWANRPNGLRPDLMQLLRNTHAKFLRFPGGNYLEGNTLADYFPWKNRLVISRSVPATT
;
A
#
# COMPACT_ATOMS: atom_id res chain seq x y z
N MET A 1 12.69 40.05 -41.16
CA MET A 1 12.10 39.16 -40.13
C MET A 1 10.66 38.94 -40.57
N THR A 2 10.39 37.79 -41.17
CA THR A 2 9.08 37.49 -41.78
C THR A 2 8.08 37.28 -40.66
N VAL A 3 7.05 38.12 -40.60
CA VAL A 3 5.94 37.97 -39.65
C VAL A 3 5.26 36.62 -39.93
N PRO A 4 5.02 35.75 -38.93
CA PRO A 4 4.28 34.52 -39.15
C PRO A 4 2.88 34.87 -39.67
N LYS A 5 2.40 34.17 -40.70
CA LYS A 5 0.98 34.24 -41.07
C LYS A 5 0.18 33.58 -39.96
N GLU A 6 -0.59 34.35 -39.22
CA GLU A 6 -1.65 33.87 -38.35
C GLU A 6 -2.72 33.20 -39.24
N LEU A 7 -3.08 31.97 -38.87
CA LEU A 7 -4.21 31.24 -39.43
C LEU A 7 -5.28 31.26 -38.34
N ASP A 8 -6.22 32.18 -38.43
CA ASP A 8 -7.10 32.50 -37.29
C ASP A 8 -8.27 31.52 -37.13
N GLU A 9 -8.66 30.75 -38.17
CA GLU A 9 -9.70 29.73 -38.03
C GLU A 9 -9.74 28.79 -39.24
N VAL A 10 -10.20 27.54 -39.04
CA VAL A 10 -10.59 26.61 -40.12
C VAL A 10 -12.03 26.18 -39.85
N MET A 11 -12.96 26.67 -40.66
CA MET A 11 -14.38 26.35 -40.52
C MET A 11 -14.87 25.55 -41.73
N MET A 12 -15.43 24.37 -41.47
CA MET A 12 -16.00 23.49 -42.48
C MET A 12 -17.49 23.78 -42.70
N LEU A 13 -17.83 24.16 -43.93
CA LEU A 13 -19.20 24.49 -44.37
C LEU A 13 -19.95 23.27 -44.94
N ALA A 14 -21.28 23.31 -44.86
CA ALA A 14 -22.22 22.55 -45.67
C ALA A 14 -23.38 23.50 -46.03
N THR A 15 -23.84 23.57 -47.28
CA THR A 15 -24.95 24.47 -47.69
C THR A 15 -26.10 23.70 -48.33
N SER A 16 -27.35 24.11 -48.06
CA SER A 16 -28.57 23.31 -48.27
C SER A 16 -29.17 23.27 -49.69
N SER A 17 -28.37 23.45 -50.74
CA SER A 17 -28.82 23.09 -52.11
C SER A 17 -27.72 22.55 -53.03
N ASN A 18 -26.53 22.32 -52.46
CA ASN A 18 -25.41 21.56 -53.00
C ASN A 18 -24.44 21.53 -51.82
N ILE A 19 -24.39 20.43 -51.06
CA ILE A 19 -23.50 20.37 -49.91
C ILE A 19 -22.07 20.54 -50.47
N ARG A 20 -21.34 21.55 -49.99
CA ARG A 20 -19.95 21.80 -50.38
C ARG A 20 -19.15 22.01 -49.11
N TRP A 21 -18.01 21.35 -49.00
CA TRP A 21 -17.03 21.66 -47.98
C TRP A 21 -16.32 22.95 -48.37
N GLY A 22 -16.51 23.99 -47.58
CA GLY A 22 -15.75 25.23 -47.68
C GLY A 22 -14.62 25.25 -46.65
N ASN A 23 -13.46 25.77 -47.03
CA ASN A 23 -12.41 26.18 -46.08
C ASN A 23 -12.40 27.71 -46.01
N ASN A 24 -12.67 28.28 -44.86
CA ASN A 24 -12.52 29.72 -44.63
C ASN A 24 -11.26 29.95 -43.80
N VAL A 25 -10.47 30.94 -44.20
CA VAL A 25 -9.32 31.44 -43.45
C VAL A 25 -9.54 32.93 -43.25
N ASN A 26 -9.53 33.38 -42.00
CA ASN A 26 -9.71 34.79 -41.60
C ASN A 26 -10.99 35.40 -42.21
N GLY A 27 -12.12 34.68 -42.09
CA GLY A 27 -13.43 35.07 -42.63
C GLY A 27 -13.56 35.00 -44.17
N SER A 28 -12.48 34.69 -44.89
CA SER A 28 -12.48 34.62 -46.36
C SER A 28 -12.51 33.18 -46.87
N LEU A 29 -13.46 32.87 -47.75
CA LEU A 29 -13.58 31.55 -48.38
C LEU A 29 -12.40 31.28 -49.31
N GLN A 30 -11.61 30.26 -49.00
CA GLN A 30 -10.40 29.88 -49.74
C GLN A 30 -10.69 28.86 -50.84
N GLN A 31 -11.53 27.86 -50.54
CA GLN A 31 -11.84 26.77 -51.46
C GLN A 31 -13.19 26.16 -51.16
N THR A 32 -13.88 25.64 -52.19
CA THR A 32 -15.03 24.74 -52.02
C THR A 32 -14.86 23.44 -52.78
N THR A 33 -15.33 22.33 -52.23
CA THR A 33 -15.41 21.04 -52.91
C THR A 33 -16.83 20.48 -52.82
N PRO A 34 -17.43 20.00 -53.93
CA PRO A 34 -18.73 19.31 -53.91
C PRO A 34 -18.72 18.11 -52.97
N TYR A 35 -19.69 18.03 -52.07
CA TYR A 35 -19.96 16.86 -51.27
C TYR A 35 -20.92 15.95 -52.02
N THR A 36 -20.35 14.94 -52.67
CA THR A 36 -21.11 14.04 -53.54
C THR A 36 -21.50 12.73 -52.85
N ASN A 37 -20.86 12.36 -51.73
CA ASN A 37 -21.09 11.10 -51.00
C ASN A 37 -20.95 11.29 -49.48
N GLY A 38 -21.68 10.48 -48.70
CA GLY A 38 -21.58 10.41 -47.24
C GLY A 38 -20.14 10.13 -46.76
N TRP A 39 -19.52 11.04 -46.00
CA TRP A 39 -18.24 10.76 -45.34
C TRP A 39 -18.48 10.31 -43.90
N GLN A 40 -18.15 9.06 -43.58
CA GLN A 40 -18.03 8.59 -42.20
C GLN A 40 -16.59 8.82 -41.73
N GLY A 41 -16.39 9.85 -40.90
CA GLY A 41 -15.11 10.09 -40.24
C GLY A 41 -14.82 8.97 -39.23
N ASN A 42 -13.92 8.05 -39.58
CA ASN A 42 -13.43 7.04 -38.63
C ASN A 42 -12.27 7.61 -37.81
N GLY A 43 -12.50 7.83 -36.51
CA GLY A 43 -11.50 8.26 -35.53
C GLY A 43 -11.92 9.49 -34.73
N HIS A 44 -11.02 9.96 -33.86
CA HIS A 44 -11.19 11.21 -33.12
C HIS A 44 -10.92 12.42 -34.02
N THR A 45 -11.61 13.53 -33.76
CA THR A 45 -11.32 14.83 -34.40
C THR A 45 -9.90 15.28 -34.07
N GLY A 46 -9.12 15.62 -35.10
CA GLY A 46 -7.77 16.17 -34.94
C GLY A 46 -7.77 17.67 -35.21
N ILE A 47 -7.20 18.44 -34.29
CA ILE A 47 -7.00 19.88 -34.41
C ILE A 47 -5.50 20.13 -34.66
N GLY A 48 -5.18 21.07 -35.55
CA GLY A 48 -3.79 21.49 -35.81
C GLY A 48 -2.99 20.59 -36.74
N ARG A 49 -3.64 19.71 -37.51
CA ARG A 49 -3.01 18.89 -38.56
C ARG A 49 -4.03 18.36 -39.57
N GLY A 50 -3.57 18.08 -40.79
CA GLY A 50 -4.30 17.27 -41.77
C GLY A 50 -4.08 15.76 -41.59
N ARG A 51 -4.82 14.94 -42.36
CA ARG A 51 -4.62 13.48 -42.45
C ARG A 51 -4.67 13.03 -43.90
N TYR A 52 -3.58 12.43 -44.39
CA TYR A 52 -3.46 11.91 -45.76
C TYR A 52 -2.91 10.48 -45.73
N GLY A 53 -3.53 9.57 -46.48
CA GLY A 53 -3.12 8.16 -46.50
C GLY A 53 -3.15 7.47 -45.13
N GLY A 54 -3.99 7.94 -44.20
CA GLY A 54 -4.07 7.43 -42.83
C GLY A 54 -3.08 8.06 -41.84
N ASN A 55 -2.07 8.80 -42.32
CA ASN A 55 -1.03 9.43 -41.51
C ASN A 55 -1.32 10.92 -41.24
N PRO A 56 -0.89 11.46 -40.08
CA PRO A 56 -0.96 12.88 -39.82
C PRO A 56 0.06 13.64 -40.69
N VAL A 57 -0.41 14.70 -41.35
CA VAL A 57 0.38 15.57 -42.24
C VAL A 57 -0.01 17.05 -42.00
N ASP A 58 0.69 18.01 -42.59
CA ASP A 58 0.29 19.43 -42.61
C ASP A 58 -0.03 20.02 -41.23
N PHE A 59 0.92 19.90 -40.29
CA PHE A 59 0.77 20.44 -38.95
C PHE A 59 0.75 21.98 -38.97
N VAL A 60 -0.13 22.56 -38.17
CA VAL A 60 -0.17 24.01 -37.94
C VAL A 60 1.14 24.41 -37.27
N ASN A 61 1.88 25.33 -37.90
CA ASN A 61 3.08 25.95 -37.34
C ASN A 61 2.69 27.31 -36.73
N GLY A 62 1.88 27.26 -35.67
CA GLY A 62 1.27 28.43 -35.04
C GLY A 62 0.45 28.05 -33.80
N GLN A 63 -0.09 29.06 -33.12
CA GLN A 63 -1.03 28.85 -32.01
C GLN A 63 -2.45 28.69 -32.56
N ILE A 64 -3.23 27.84 -31.90
CA ILE A 64 -4.66 27.71 -32.15
C ILE A 64 -5.33 28.19 -30.86
N ASP A 65 -6.05 29.29 -30.96
CA ASP A 65 -6.64 29.98 -29.80
C ASP A 65 -8.11 29.56 -29.59
N ASP A 66 -8.90 29.51 -30.67
CA ASP A 66 -10.31 29.10 -30.64
C ASP A 66 -10.62 28.02 -31.69
N VAL A 67 -11.49 27.06 -31.34
CA VAL A 67 -11.99 26.03 -32.24
C VAL A 67 -13.47 25.81 -31.94
N ARG A 68 -14.31 26.09 -32.93
CA ARG A 68 -15.76 25.95 -32.81
C ARG A 68 -16.27 24.84 -33.72
N PHE A 69 -17.06 23.93 -33.15
CA PHE A 69 -17.76 22.89 -33.89
C PHE A 69 -19.25 23.21 -33.95
N TYR A 70 -19.81 23.15 -35.15
CA TYR A 70 -21.23 23.34 -35.38
C TYR A 70 -21.83 22.06 -35.93
N ASN A 71 -22.94 21.62 -35.34
CA ASN A 71 -23.71 20.47 -35.80
C ASN A 71 -24.74 20.84 -36.88
N ILE A 72 -24.64 22.06 -37.43
CA ILE A 72 -25.50 22.56 -38.51
C ILE A 72 -24.64 23.09 -39.66
N ALA A 73 -25.21 23.02 -40.85
CA ALA A 73 -24.77 23.76 -42.02
C ALA A 73 -24.79 25.27 -41.74
N LEU A 74 -23.62 25.91 -41.75
CA LEU A 74 -23.52 27.37 -41.70
C LEU A 74 -23.54 27.93 -43.13
N ASP A 75 -24.13 29.10 -43.33
CA ASP A 75 -23.97 29.86 -44.58
C ASP A 75 -22.89 30.93 -44.42
N TYR A 76 -22.53 31.59 -45.53
CA TYR A 76 -21.48 32.62 -45.55
C TYR A 76 -21.77 33.79 -44.59
N THR A 77 -23.04 34.15 -44.37
CA THR A 77 -23.45 35.23 -43.47
C THR A 77 -23.25 34.81 -42.01
N ALA A 78 -23.65 33.60 -41.65
CA ALA A 78 -23.45 33.02 -40.33
C ALA A 78 -21.96 32.89 -39.99
N VAL A 79 -21.15 32.45 -40.95
CA VAL A 79 -19.68 32.40 -40.84
C VAL A 79 -19.08 33.75 -40.50
N ASN A 80 -19.44 34.80 -41.24
CA ASN A 80 -18.88 36.13 -41.00
C ASN A 80 -19.36 36.75 -39.68
N THR A 81 -20.59 36.42 -39.26
CA THR A 81 -21.13 36.85 -37.97
C THR A 81 -20.38 36.19 -36.81
N LEU A 82 -20.05 34.91 -36.93
CA LEU A 82 -19.29 34.16 -35.94
C LEU A 82 -17.83 34.60 -35.88
N PHE A 83 -17.19 34.82 -37.04
CA PHE A 83 -15.84 35.38 -37.11
C PHE A 83 -15.76 36.79 -36.49
N GLY A 84 -16.78 37.63 -36.72
CA GLY A 84 -16.86 38.98 -36.14
C GLY A 84 -17.33 39.02 -34.68
N SER A 85 -17.76 37.89 -34.11
CA SER A 85 -18.13 37.81 -32.70
C SER A 85 -16.86 37.83 -31.86
N ALA A 86 -16.73 38.85 -31.00
CA ALA A 86 -15.55 39.03 -30.15
C ALA A 86 -15.21 37.73 -29.41
N LEU A 87 -13.93 37.35 -29.43
CA LEU A 87 -13.40 36.30 -28.57
C LEU A 87 -13.85 36.57 -27.13
N ALA A 88 -14.36 35.56 -26.43
CA ALA A 88 -14.70 35.69 -25.02
C ALA A 88 -13.48 36.29 -24.31
N SER A 89 -13.67 37.42 -23.61
CA SER A 89 -12.60 38.12 -22.91
C SER A 89 -11.78 37.14 -22.08
N SER A 90 -10.46 37.24 -22.15
CA SER A 90 -9.53 36.46 -21.30
C SER A 90 -10.05 36.43 -19.88
N SER A 91 -10.29 35.24 -19.32
CA SER A 91 -10.74 35.10 -17.94
C SER A 91 -9.70 35.72 -17.00
N SER A 92 -10.10 36.74 -16.24
CA SER A 92 -9.23 37.41 -15.27
C SER A 92 -9.50 36.89 -13.86
N LEU A 93 -8.46 36.48 -13.13
CA LEU A 93 -8.50 36.25 -11.69
C LEU A 93 -7.95 37.48 -10.97
N THR A 94 -8.81 38.22 -10.28
CA THR A 94 -8.41 39.34 -9.42
C THR A 94 -8.18 38.83 -7.99
N VAL A 95 -6.96 39.01 -7.46
CA VAL A 95 -6.61 38.69 -6.06
C VAL A 95 -6.40 39.99 -5.31
N GLN A 96 -7.23 40.25 -4.29
CA GLN A 96 -7.04 41.40 -3.40
C GLN A 96 -5.95 41.09 -2.37
N VAL A 97 -4.93 41.93 -2.30
CA VAL A 97 -3.73 41.74 -1.44
C VAL A 97 -3.56 42.84 -0.39
N ASP A 98 -4.40 43.86 -0.44
CA ASP A 98 -4.43 45.04 0.44
C ASP A 98 -5.48 44.94 1.55
N GLU A 99 -6.32 43.89 1.53
CA GLU A 99 -7.27 43.59 2.58
C GLU A 99 -6.94 42.25 3.27
N ALA A 100 -7.04 42.23 4.61
CA ALA A 100 -6.89 40.99 5.36
C ALA A 100 -8.08 40.06 5.06
N GLY A 101 -7.79 38.86 4.57
CA GLY A 101 -8.79 37.82 4.37
C GLY A 101 -9.37 37.26 5.69
N PRO A 102 -10.33 36.31 5.59
CA PRO A 102 -10.88 35.66 6.77
C PRO A 102 -9.81 34.89 7.56
N SER A 103 -9.94 34.89 8.89
CA SER A 103 -9.07 34.10 9.76
C SER A 103 -9.13 32.62 9.39
N ILE A 104 -7.97 32.05 9.07
CA ILE A 104 -7.84 30.62 8.78
C ILE A 104 -7.66 29.85 10.09
N SER A 105 -8.49 28.83 10.31
CA SER A 105 -8.41 28.01 11.51
C SER A 105 -7.04 27.34 11.63
N PRO A 106 -6.38 27.35 12.81
CA PRO A 106 -5.17 26.61 13.03
C PRO A 106 -5.39 25.08 13.00
N LEU A 107 -6.64 24.62 12.95
CA LEU A 107 -7.02 23.21 12.77
C LEU A 107 -7.44 22.90 11.33
N LEU A 108 -7.15 23.76 10.35
CA LEU A 108 -7.57 23.53 8.97
C LEU A 108 -6.96 22.23 8.39
N TYR A 109 -5.71 21.93 8.74
CA TYR A 109 -4.98 20.78 8.18
C TYR A 109 -4.67 19.73 9.25
N GLY A 110 -5.10 18.50 8.99
CA GLY A 110 -4.85 17.35 9.85
C GLY A 110 -4.84 16.04 9.08
N LEU A 111 -4.75 14.95 9.82
CA LEU A 111 -4.71 13.59 9.29
C LEU A 111 -5.98 12.83 9.68
N MET A 112 -6.35 11.88 8.85
CA MET A 112 -7.34 10.84 9.15
C MET A 112 -6.62 9.50 9.08
N PHE A 113 -6.88 8.62 10.04
CA PHE A 113 -6.31 7.28 10.08
C PHE A 113 -7.38 6.26 10.48
N GLU A 114 -7.56 5.28 9.60
CA GLU A 114 -8.12 3.95 9.90
C GLU A 114 -7.13 2.88 9.47
N ASP A 115 -7.25 1.66 10.00
CA ASP A 115 -6.46 0.53 9.48
C ASP A 115 -7.08 0.02 8.18
N ILE A 116 -6.52 0.49 7.08
CA ILE A 116 -6.91 0.16 5.71
C ILE A 116 -5.65 -0.09 4.90
N SER A 117 -5.67 -1.13 4.08
CA SER A 117 -4.51 -1.50 3.25
C SER A 117 -3.21 -1.68 4.05
N HIS A 118 -3.30 -2.25 5.26
CA HIS A 118 -2.17 -2.42 6.17
C HIS A 118 -1.53 -1.09 6.61
N SER A 119 -2.31 -0.03 6.80
CA SER A 119 -1.81 1.25 7.31
C SER A 119 -1.48 1.20 8.80
N GLY A 120 -2.15 0.34 9.58
CA GLY A 120 -1.85 0.04 10.98
C GLY A 120 -0.94 -1.18 11.08
N ASP A 121 -1.53 -2.36 11.12
CA ASP A 121 -0.83 -3.64 11.13
C ASP A 121 -0.09 -3.88 9.80
N GLY A 122 1.25 -3.90 9.84
CA GLY A 122 2.12 -3.94 8.66
C GLY A 122 2.54 -2.57 8.13
N GLY A 123 1.89 -1.52 8.63
CA GLY A 123 2.17 -0.12 8.33
C GLY A 123 2.72 0.58 9.56
N LEU A 124 2.01 1.57 10.06
CA LEU A 124 2.48 2.47 11.12
C LEU A 124 2.88 1.74 12.41
N TYR A 125 2.23 0.63 12.76
CA TYR A 125 2.61 -0.19 13.90
C TYR A 125 3.84 -1.05 13.55
N ALA A 126 4.86 -1.03 14.42
CA ALA A 126 6.19 -1.58 14.08
C ALA A 126 6.33 -3.11 14.23
N GLU A 127 5.27 -3.83 14.59
CA GLU A 127 5.29 -5.29 14.65
C GLU A 127 5.59 -5.87 13.26
N LEU A 128 6.57 -6.77 13.19
CA LEU A 128 6.98 -7.43 11.95
C LEU A 128 6.35 -8.80 11.76
N ILE A 129 5.81 -9.42 12.82
CA ILE A 129 5.14 -10.71 12.75
C ILE A 129 3.68 -10.53 12.35
N ARG A 130 3.30 -11.14 11.23
CA ARG A 130 1.92 -11.18 10.76
C ARG A 130 1.16 -12.32 11.42
N ASN A 131 -0.13 -12.13 11.70
CA ASN A 131 -0.98 -13.14 12.33
C ASN A 131 -0.37 -13.68 13.65
N ARG A 132 0.18 -12.78 14.46
CA ARG A 132 0.97 -13.14 15.66
C ARG A 132 0.20 -13.87 16.76
N ILE A 133 -1.14 -13.77 16.75
CA ILE A 133 -2.04 -14.45 17.68
C ILE A 133 -2.95 -15.49 17.00
N LEU A 134 -2.68 -15.82 15.73
CA LEU A 134 -3.31 -16.95 15.03
C LEU A 134 -4.84 -16.82 14.90
N LYS A 135 -5.32 -15.62 14.60
CA LYS A 135 -6.76 -15.31 14.48
C LYS A 135 -7.22 -14.96 13.07
N ASP A 136 -6.29 -14.83 12.11
CA ASP A 136 -6.64 -14.46 10.73
C ASP A 136 -7.50 -15.54 10.06
N ASN A 137 -7.31 -16.82 10.42
CA ASN A 137 -8.02 -17.97 9.87
C ASN A 137 -8.15 -19.06 10.93
N ALA A 138 -9.36 -19.60 11.09
CA ALA A 138 -9.65 -20.61 12.12
C ALA A 138 -9.12 -22.01 11.79
N SER A 139 -8.80 -22.29 10.52
CA SER A 139 -8.45 -23.63 10.04
C SER A 139 -7.00 -23.78 9.56
N ALA A 140 -6.32 -22.66 9.27
CA ALA A 140 -4.96 -22.69 8.75
C ALA A 140 -4.08 -21.64 9.46
N PRO A 141 -2.81 -21.96 9.75
CA PRO A 141 -1.87 -21.02 10.34
C PRO A 141 -1.34 -20.06 9.26
N ASP A 142 -2.21 -19.21 8.71
CA ASP A 142 -1.87 -18.31 7.60
C ASP A 142 -0.62 -17.47 7.94
N TYR A 143 0.26 -17.31 6.95
CA TYR A 143 1.58 -16.65 7.01
C TYR A 143 2.65 -17.37 7.83
N TRP A 144 2.31 -18.51 8.44
CA TRP A 144 3.26 -19.42 9.06
C TRP A 144 3.52 -20.62 8.15
N SER A 145 4.77 -21.06 8.11
CA SER A 145 5.20 -22.20 7.30
C SER A 145 6.14 -23.10 8.08
N LEU A 146 6.12 -24.39 7.73
CA LEU A 146 7.07 -25.37 8.27
C LEU A 146 8.45 -25.14 7.65
N VAL A 147 9.48 -25.16 8.50
CA VAL A 147 10.88 -25.20 8.11
C VAL A 147 11.42 -26.60 8.36
N THR A 148 12.01 -27.23 7.36
CA THR A 148 12.69 -28.53 7.50
C THR A 148 14.04 -28.50 6.78
N SER A 149 15.04 -29.12 7.40
CA SER A 149 16.31 -29.45 6.73
C SER A 149 16.30 -30.92 6.28
N SER A 150 17.28 -31.30 5.44
CA SER A 150 17.39 -32.67 4.93
C SER A 150 17.50 -33.68 6.07
N GLY A 151 16.72 -34.77 6.01
CA GLY A 151 16.71 -35.79 7.07
C GLY A 151 15.99 -35.35 8.36
N ALA A 152 15.21 -34.27 8.30
CA ALA A 152 14.33 -33.84 9.38
C ALA A 152 12.87 -33.82 8.92
N ALA A 153 11.94 -34.10 9.84
CA ALA A 153 10.52 -34.21 9.58
C ALA A 153 9.70 -33.63 10.74
N GLY A 154 8.60 -32.98 10.39
CA GLY A 154 7.65 -32.43 11.35
C GLY A 154 6.43 -31.83 10.65
N THR A 155 5.52 -31.28 11.44
CA THR A 155 4.27 -30.68 10.98
C THR A 155 3.95 -29.42 11.79
N ILE A 156 3.15 -28.54 11.18
CA ILE A 156 2.54 -27.40 11.90
C ILE A 156 1.03 -27.47 11.79
N ALA A 157 0.33 -27.03 12.83
CA ALA A 157 -1.12 -26.90 12.85
C ALA A 157 -1.57 -25.84 13.87
N LEU A 158 -2.78 -25.31 13.69
CA LEU A 158 -3.47 -24.60 14.76
C LEU A 158 -3.98 -25.60 15.79
N ASP A 159 -3.89 -25.24 17.06
CA ASP A 159 -4.36 -26.04 18.19
C ASP A 159 -5.18 -25.16 19.14
N THR A 160 -6.45 -25.53 19.34
CA THR A 160 -7.39 -24.87 20.26
C THR A 160 -7.53 -25.63 21.58
N THR A 161 -6.92 -26.82 21.70
CA THR A 161 -6.96 -27.67 22.90
C THR A 161 -5.84 -27.35 23.89
N ASN A 162 -4.78 -26.67 23.44
CA ASN A 162 -3.70 -26.18 24.28
C ASN A 162 -3.51 -24.65 24.12
N PRO A 163 -4.46 -23.81 24.59
CA PRO A 163 -4.35 -22.36 24.54
C PRO A 163 -3.51 -21.80 25.69
N ALA A 164 -2.90 -20.63 25.48
CA ALA A 164 -2.18 -19.93 26.56
C ALA A 164 -3.14 -19.30 27.58
N ASN A 165 -4.34 -18.89 27.16
CA ASN A 165 -5.43 -18.52 28.06
C ASN A 165 -6.79 -18.69 27.36
N THR A 166 -7.87 -18.57 28.13
CA THR A 166 -9.25 -18.82 27.66
C THR A 166 -9.98 -17.57 27.15
N ILE A 167 -9.31 -16.40 27.12
CA ILE A 167 -9.97 -15.11 26.81
C ILE A 167 -9.46 -14.55 25.47
N ALA A 168 -8.16 -14.33 25.37
CA ALA A 168 -7.55 -13.60 24.24
C ALA A 168 -6.66 -14.49 23.37
N LEU A 169 -5.93 -15.43 23.98
CA LEU A 169 -4.93 -16.29 23.33
C LEU A 169 -5.41 -17.76 23.34
N THR A 170 -6.57 -17.96 22.74
CA THR A 170 -7.33 -19.23 22.71
C THR A 170 -6.84 -20.22 21.64
N THR A 171 -5.78 -19.87 20.91
CA THR A 171 -5.23 -20.67 19.82
C THR A 171 -3.71 -20.58 19.87
N SER A 172 -3.06 -21.73 19.66
CA SER A 172 -1.61 -21.86 19.59
C SER A 172 -1.18 -22.53 18.28
N LEU A 173 0.06 -22.24 17.87
CA LEU A 173 0.71 -22.86 16.72
C LEU A 173 1.48 -24.05 17.24
N LYS A 174 1.00 -25.25 16.94
CA LYS A 174 1.65 -26.51 17.28
C LYS A 174 2.73 -26.82 16.25
N LEU A 175 3.96 -27.00 16.70
CA LEU A 175 5.06 -27.58 15.95
C LEU A 175 5.34 -28.98 16.50
N GLN A 176 5.12 -30.01 15.69
CA GLN A 176 5.45 -31.39 16.06
C GLN A 176 6.68 -31.85 15.25
N ILE A 177 7.73 -32.27 15.95
CA ILE A 177 9.00 -32.71 15.35
C ILE A 177 9.13 -34.22 15.56
N THR A 178 9.08 -34.98 14.47
CA THR A 178 9.10 -36.44 14.50
C THR A 178 10.49 -37.01 14.23
N THR A 179 11.32 -36.31 13.46
CA THR A 179 12.69 -36.74 13.17
C THR A 179 13.57 -35.52 12.96
N VAL A 180 14.77 -35.55 13.50
CA VAL A 180 15.78 -34.51 13.26
C VAL A 180 17.17 -35.12 13.37
N ALA A 181 17.84 -35.28 12.24
CA ALA A 181 19.21 -35.78 12.23
C ALA A 181 20.18 -34.77 12.89
N SER A 182 21.34 -35.25 13.35
CA SER A 182 22.35 -34.39 13.97
C SER A 182 22.75 -33.23 13.04
N GLY A 183 22.79 -32.02 13.59
CA GLY A 183 23.07 -30.79 12.85
C GLY A 183 21.93 -30.27 11.98
N GLN A 184 20.76 -30.94 11.95
CA GLN A 184 19.57 -30.51 11.21
C GLN A 184 18.58 -29.80 12.13
N ARG A 185 17.54 -29.20 11.53
CA ARG A 185 16.50 -28.50 12.29
C ARG A 185 15.11 -28.68 11.69
N VAL A 186 14.11 -28.53 12.55
CA VAL A 186 12.70 -28.35 12.19
C VAL A 186 12.18 -27.10 12.90
N GLY A 187 11.31 -26.32 12.27
CA GLY A 187 10.85 -25.07 12.85
C GLY A 187 9.59 -24.51 12.21
N VAL A 188 9.22 -23.33 12.68
CA VAL A 188 8.17 -22.49 12.11
C VAL A 188 8.79 -21.20 11.60
N ALA A 189 8.30 -20.72 10.45
CA ALA A 189 8.68 -19.45 9.88
C ALA A 189 7.49 -18.52 9.67
N ASN A 190 7.63 -17.24 10.01
CA ASN A 190 6.66 -16.20 9.67
C ASN A 190 7.23 -15.31 8.56
N ALA A 191 6.42 -15.09 7.51
CA ALA A 191 6.82 -14.29 6.35
C ALA A 191 6.78 -12.77 6.61
N GLY A 192 6.19 -12.33 7.72
CA GLY A 192 5.91 -10.93 7.99
C GLY A 192 4.95 -10.28 7.00
N TYR A 193 4.99 -8.95 6.92
CA TYR A 193 4.20 -8.18 5.96
C TYR A 193 4.98 -8.01 4.65
N TRP A 194 4.85 -9.01 3.77
CA TRP A 194 5.60 -9.12 2.50
C TRP A 194 7.14 -9.14 2.68
N GLY A 195 7.59 -9.70 3.80
CA GLY A 195 9.00 -9.82 4.15
C GLY A 195 9.36 -9.13 5.47
N ILE A 196 10.53 -9.49 6.01
CA ILE A 196 11.09 -8.89 7.22
C ILE A 196 12.32 -8.06 6.86
N PRO A 197 12.33 -6.74 7.14
CA PRO A 197 13.46 -5.90 6.81
C PRO A 197 14.66 -6.16 7.74
N VAL A 198 15.81 -6.46 7.14
CA VAL A 198 17.12 -6.45 7.79
C VAL A 198 17.89 -5.22 7.37
N ARG A 199 18.59 -4.60 8.31
CA ARG A 199 19.47 -3.44 8.10
C ARG A 199 20.81 -3.69 8.83
N PRO A 200 21.91 -3.06 8.44
CA PRO A 200 23.18 -3.17 9.15
C PRO A 200 23.04 -2.76 10.63
N ASN A 201 23.71 -3.47 11.53
CA ASN A 201 23.88 -3.12 12.94
C ASN A 201 22.56 -2.76 13.66
N THR A 202 21.51 -3.51 13.37
CA THR A 202 20.16 -3.26 13.87
C THR A 202 19.77 -4.29 14.91
N THR A 203 19.26 -3.82 16.03
CA THR A 203 18.78 -4.65 17.13
C THR A 203 17.27 -4.82 17.05
N TYR A 204 16.82 -6.06 17.13
CA TYR A 204 15.41 -6.46 17.16
C TYR A 204 15.08 -7.15 18.47
N GLN A 205 13.92 -6.83 19.04
CA GLN A 205 13.39 -7.48 20.23
C GLN A 205 12.39 -8.55 19.80
N ALA A 206 12.72 -9.81 20.03
CA ALA A 206 11.81 -10.92 19.79
C ALA A 206 11.24 -11.43 21.11
N SER A 207 9.94 -11.71 21.14
CA SER A 207 9.28 -12.36 22.28
C SER A 207 8.20 -13.31 21.82
N PHE A 208 7.92 -14.35 22.60
CA PHE A 208 6.84 -15.30 22.31
C PHE A 208 6.43 -16.00 23.60
N TYR A 209 5.18 -16.46 23.64
CA TYR A 209 4.76 -17.44 24.63
C TYR A 209 4.98 -18.84 24.06
N ALA A 210 5.48 -19.76 24.88
CA ALA A 210 5.61 -21.15 24.48
C ALA A 210 5.37 -22.13 25.64
N VAL A 211 5.01 -23.35 25.26
CA VAL A 211 5.00 -24.53 26.12
C VAL A 211 5.50 -25.73 25.31
N ALA A 212 6.22 -26.65 25.95
CA ALA A 212 6.75 -27.85 25.32
C ALA A 212 6.13 -29.12 25.91
N SER A 213 6.06 -30.18 25.11
CA SER A 213 5.69 -31.51 25.59
C SER A 213 6.83 -32.09 26.46
N ALA A 214 6.49 -33.01 27.35
CA ALA A 214 7.47 -33.57 28.31
C ALA A 214 8.63 -34.34 27.64
N ASP A 215 8.42 -34.83 26.40
CA ASP A 215 9.42 -35.51 25.58
C ASP A 215 10.29 -34.55 24.74
N PHE A 216 9.95 -33.26 24.71
CA PHE A 216 10.80 -32.25 24.10
C PHE A 216 11.87 -31.79 25.10
N SER A 217 13.13 -31.90 24.72
CA SER A 217 14.26 -31.39 25.49
C SER A 217 15.23 -30.69 24.56
N GLY A 218 15.73 -29.52 24.96
CA GLY A 218 16.74 -28.79 24.19
C GLY A 218 16.32 -27.37 23.81
N PRO A 219 17.25 -26.62 23.19
CA PRO A 219 17.07 -25.21 22.94
C PRO A 219 16.19 -24.95 21.72
N LEU A 220 15.50 -23.80 21.75
CA LEU A 220 15.00 -23.16 20.55
C LEU A 220 16.04 -22.18 20.02
N THR A 221 16.22 -22.15 18.70
CA THR A 221 16.99 -21.14 17.98
C THR A 221 16.03 -20.20 17.26
N ILE A 222 16.12 -18.92 17.60
CA ILE A 222 15.29 -17.84 17.07
C ILE A 222 16.17 -17.00 16.15
N GLY A 223 15.66 -16.62 14.98
CA GLY A 223 16.45 -15.79 14.07
C GLY A 223 15.68 -15.16 12.94
N ILE A 224 16.40 -14.32 12.20
CA ILE A 224 15.96 -13.75 10.92
C ILE A 224 16.88 -14.32 9.84
N GLU A 225 16.29 -14.94 8.82
CA GLU A 225 17.04 -15.53 7.71
C GLU A 225 16.41 -15.17 6.36
N SER A 226 17.18 -15.31 5.28
CA SER A 226 16.67 -15.15 3.92
C SER A 226 15.55 -16.17 3.65
N ASN A 227 14.65 -15.84 2.72
CA ASN A 227 13.50 -16.70 2.42
C ASN A 227 13.88 -18.13 1.98
N ASP A 228 15.03 -18.29 1.33
CA ASP A 228 15.62 -19.58 0.93
C ASP A 228 16.38 -20.29 2.07
N GLY A 229 16.55 -19.64 3.23
CA GLY A 229 17.30 -20.15 4.37
C GLY A 229 18.82 -20.17 4.19
N SER A 230 19.36 -19.60 3.11
CA SER A 230 20.81 -19.62 2.82
C SER A 230 21.64 -18.71 3.72
N THR A 231 21.03 -17.64 4.24
CA THR A 231 21.71 -16.63 5.07
C THR A 231 20.96 -16.40 6.36
N VAL A 232 21.63 -16.54 7.51
CA VAL A 232 21.11 -16.13 8.83
C VAL A 232 21.69 -14.76 9.16
N TYR A 233 20.82 -13.75 9.29
CA TYR A 233 21.24 -12.37 9.53
C TYR A 233 21.44 -12.06 11.01
N ALA A 234 20.65 -12.68 11.87
CA ALA A 234 20.74 -12.57 13.32
C ALA A 234 20.10 -13.80 13.97
N SER A 235 20.65 -14.26 15.08
CA SER A 235 20.11 -15.40 15.82
C SER A 235 20.41 -15.33 17.31
N ALA A 236 19.53 -15.92 18.11
CA ALA A 236 19.70 -16.15 19.54
C ALA A 236 19.12 -17.51 19.94
N LYS A 237 19.47 -17.98 21.13
CA LYS A 237 18.95 -19.25 21.68
C LYS A 237 18.16 -19.01 22.96
N VAL A 238 17.08 -19.76 23.12
CA VAL A 238 16.40 -19.99 24.40
C VAL A 238 16.78 -21.41 24.82
N SER A 239 17.40 -21.56 25.99
CA SER A 239 18.05 -22.81 26.41
C SER A 239 17.09 -23.97 26.64
N ALA A 240 15.90 -23.70 27.15
CA ALA A 240 14.86 -24.68 27.44
C ALA A 240 13.47 -24.02 27.41
N ILE A 241 12.45 -24.83 27.15
CA ILE A 241 11.04 -24.44 27.19
C ILE A 241 10.35 -25.24 28.28
N SER A 242 9.52 -24.57 29.08
CA SER A 242 8.79 -25.21 30.17
C SER A 242 7.66 -26.08 29.65
N THR A 243 7.22 -27.01 30.50
CA THR A 243 6.01 -27.81 30.29
C THR A 243 4.74 -27.09 30.70
N THR A 244 4.85 -25.81 31.08
CA THR A 244 3.76 -24.85 31.29
C THR A 244 3.98 -23.64 30.39
N TRP A 245 2.92 -22.90 30.06
CA TRP A 245 3.04 -21.67 29.28
C TRP A 245 3.88 -20.62 30.02
N ASP A 246 4.91 -20.11 29.34
CA ASP A 246 5.76 -19.03 29.83
C ASP A 246 6.15 -18.09 28.69
N GLN A 247 6.57 -16.87 29.03
CA GLN A 247 7.04 -15.87 28.09
C GLN A 247 8.56 -15.94 27.94
N TYR A 248 9.02 -16.00 26.69
CA TYR A 248 10.43 -15.96 26.34
C TYR A 248 10.73 -14.68 25.57
N SER A 249 11.92 -14.12 25.79
CA SER A 249 12.41 -12.94 25.09
C SER A 249 13.88 -13.09 24.74
N VAL A 250 14.24 -12.67 23.53
CA VAL A 250 15.63 -12.63 23.06
C VAL A 250 15.89 -11.37 22.26
N THR A 251 17.15 -10.94 22.25
CA THR A 251 17.63 -9.85 21.40
C THR A 251 18.32 -10.43 20.18
N LEU A 252 17.94 -9.97 18.99
CA LEU A 252 18.59 -10.34 17.73
C LEU A 252 19.32 -9.11 17.19
N THR A 253 20.62 -9.23 16.96
CA THR A 253 21.42 -8.12 16.42
C THR A 253 22.03 -8.53 15.10
N THR A 254 21.75 -7.77 14.04
CA THR A 254 22.42 -7.95 12.76
C THR A 254 23.83 -7.38 12.79
N GLY A 255 24.75 -8.00 12.05
CA GLY A 255 26.07 -7.41 11.78
C GLY A 255 26.00 -6.35 10.68
N ASN A 256 27.13 -6.13 9.99
CA ASN A 256 27.19 -5.26 8.82
C ASN A 256 26.60 -5.94 7.57
N VAL A 257 25.28 -6.16 7.58
CA VAL A 257 24.54 -6.86 6.51
C VAL A 257 24.10 -5.89 5.42
N THR A 258 23.92 -6.37 4.18
CA THR A 258 23.25 -5.58 3.14
C THR A 258 21.76 -5.49 3.47
N THR A 259 21.17 -4.30 3.34
CA THR A 259 19.74 -4.11 3.58
C THR A 259 18.92 -4.98 2.63
N SER A 260 17.94 -5.71 3.17
CA SER A 260 17.04 -6.56 2.40
C SER A 260 15.69 -6.70 3.11
N SER A 261 14.62 -6.95 2.36
CA SER A 261 13.31 -7.32 2.89
C SER A 261 12.90 -8.76 2.58
N THR A 262 13.67 -9.51 1.78
CA THR A 262 13.34 -10.87 1.34
C THR A 262 13.74 -11.93 2.37
N ASN A 263 13.24 -11.73 3.60
CA ASN A 263 13.63 -12.48 4.77
C ASN A 263 12.39 -12.87 5.58
N ARG A 264 12.56 -13.87 6.45
CA ARG A 264 11.55 -14.44 7.32
C ARG A 264 12.08 -14.59 8.75
N PHE A 265 11.16 -14.60 9.71
CA PHE A 265 11.47 -14.89 11.11
C PHE A 265 11.31 -16.39 11.34
N VAL A 266 12.24 -17.01 12.06
CA VAL A 266 12.24 -18.46 12.29
C VAL A 266 12.42 -18.77 13.77
N ILE A 267 11.62 -19.71 14.27
CA ILE A 267 11.86 -20.42 15.53
C ILE A 267 12.07 -21.89 15.16
N SER A 268 13.22 -22.46 15.51
CA SER A 268 13.59 -23.83 15.15
C SER A 268 14.19 -24.59 16.31
N ALA A 269 14.09 -25.92 16.26
CA ALA A 269 14.69 -26.84 17.21
C ALA A 269 15.47 -27.94 16.48
N SER A 270 16.40 -28.54 17.21
CA SER A 270 17.25 -29.65 16.78
C SER A 270 16.93 -30.96 17.53
N HIS A 271 15.78 -31.02 18.20
CA HIS A 271 15.34 -32.15 19.01
C HIS A 271 13.89 -32.52 18.67
N THR A 272 13.53 -33.79 18.83
CA THR A 272 12.17 -34.28 18.65
C THR A 272 11.26 -33.83 19.80
N GLY A 273 9.96 -33.89 19.56
CA GLY A 273 8.92 -33.50 20.53
C GLY A 273 8.00 -32.43 19.95
N THR A 274 7.13 -31.88 20.80
CA THR A 274 6.14 -30.88 20.40
C THR A 274 6.33 -29.58 21.16
N VAL A 275 6.23 -28.46 20.46
CA VAL A 275 6.23 -27.12 21.07
C VAL A 275 5.05 -26.33 20.52
N TRP A 276 4.36 -25.60 21.39
CA TRP A 276 3.27 -24.71 21.03
C TRP A 276 3.71 -23.26 21.21
N PHE A 277 3.28 -22.40 20.30
CA PHE A 277 3.62 -20.97 20.31
C PHE A 277 2.36 -20.10 20.24
N THR A 278 2.37 -18.94 20.87
CA THR A 278 1.40 -17.87 20.60
C THR A 278 2.00 -16.51 20.94
N LEU A 279 1.34 -15.43 20.49
CA LEU A 279 1.77 -14.05 20.68
C LEU A 279 3.26 -13.86 20.32
N VAL A 280 3.66 -14.36 19.15
CA VAL A 280 5.03 -14.22 18.65
C VAL A 280 5.22 -12.80 18.11
N SER A 281 6.25 -12.11 18.56
CA SER A 281 6.47 -10.70 18.26
C SER A 281 7.93 -10.45 17.90
N LEU A 282 8.14 -9.55 16.93
CA LEU A 282 9.45 -9.07 16.53
C LEU A 282 9.37 -7.56 16.25
N PHE A 283 10.01 -6.77 17.10
CA PHE A 283 10.08 -5.32 16.94
C PHE A 283 11.47 -4.86 16.51
N PRO A 284 11.59 -4.04 15.46
CA PRO A 284 12.78 -3.23 15.20
C PRO A 284 12.81 -2.02 16.16
N PRO A 285 13.82 -1.12 16.07
CA PRO A 285 13.78 0.14 16.79
C PRO A 285 12.51 0.94 16.47
N THR A 286 11.86 1.47 17.49
CA THR A 286 10.57 2.15 17.36
C THR A 286 10.72 3.66 17.50
N TRP A 287 9.75 4.40 16.98
CA TRP A 287 9.70 5.85 17.07
C TRP A 287 9.73 6.30 18.54
N ALA A 288 10.68 7.18 18.86
CA ALA A 288 10.93 7.68 20.22
C ALA A 288 11.11 6.57 21.27
N ASN A 289 11.65 5.40 20.86
CA ASN A 289 11.91 4.25 21.73
C ASN A 289 10.68 3.78 22.52
N ARG A 290 9.47 3.96 21.97
CA ARG A 290 8.24 3.54 22.63
C ARG A 290 8.09 2.02 22.55
N PRO A 291 7.96 1.29 23.68
CA PRO A 291 7.56 -0.10 23.66
C PRO A 291 6.23 -0.26 22.92
N ASN A 292 6.06 -1.33 22.15
CA ASN A 292 4.86 -1.54 21.34
C ASN A 292 4.58 -0.35 20.39
N GLY A 293 5.65 0.29 19.90
CA GLY A 293 5.61 1.59 19.24
C GLY A 293 5.38 1.53 17.74
N LEU A 294 5.60 2.68 17.13
CA LEU A 294 5.35 2.93 15.71
C LEU A 294 6.64 2.91 14.90
N ARG A 295 6.55 2.69 13.60
CA ARG A 295 7.69 2.69 12.70
C ARG A 295 8.32 4.09 12.59
N PRO A 296 9.64 4.23 12.78
CA PRO A 296 10.28 5.55 12.76
C PRO A 296 10.19 6.29 11.43
N ASP A 297 10.32 5.58 10.31
CA ASP A 297 10.30 6.15 8.96
C ASP A 297 8.95 6.79 8.62
N LEU A 298 7.86 6.05 8.86
CA LEU A 298 6.50 6.54 8.63
C LEU A 298 6.13 7.66 9.61
N MET A 299 6.49 7.52 10.89
CA MET A 299 6.25 8.57 11.87
C MET A 299 6.98 9.87 11.53
N GLN A 300 8.19 9.79 10.98
CA GLN A 300 8.91 10.98 10.53
C GLN A 300 8.18 11.67 9.37
N LEU A 301 7.68 10.92 8.39
CA LEU A 301 6.91 11.47 7.28
C LEU A 301 5.62 12.14 7.78
N LEU A 302 4.87 11.47 8.66
CA LEU A 302 3.66 12.04 9.27
C LEU A 302 3.98 13.32 10.06
N ARG A 303 5.09 13.34 10.82
CA ARG A 303 5.52 14.53 11.55
C ARG A 303 5.83 15.72 10.63
N ASN A 304 6.43 15.45 9.48
CA ASN A 304 6.80 16.47 8.49
C ASN A 304 5.59 17.10 7.79
N THR A 305 4.40 16.50 7.89
CA THR A 305 3.16 17.13 7.42
C THR A 305 2.73 18.32 8.29
N HIS A 306 3.29 18.45 9.50
CA HIS A 306 2.89 19.45 10.49
C HIS A 306 1.37 19.46 10.81
N ALA A 307 0.71 18.31 10.61
CA ALA A 307 -0.70 18.11 10.89
C ALA A 307 -1.06 18.53 12.31
N LYS A 308 -2.22 19.18 12.45
CA LYS A 308 -2.66 19.83 13.70
C LYS A 308 -3.62 18.96 14.49
N PHE A 309 -4.21 17.96 13.85
CA PHE A 309 -5.07 16.97 14.49
C PHE A 309 -4.92 15.61 13.80
N LEU A 310 -5.35 14.56 14.50
CA LEU A 310 -5.49 13.21 13.98
C LEU A 310 -6.91 12.71 14.28
N ARG A 311 -7.69 12.43 13.24
CA ARG A 311 -8.95 11.69 13.34
C ARG A 311 -8.63 10.19 13.33
N PHE A 312 -9.00 9.48 14.39
CA PHE A 312 -8.74 8.05 14.61
C PHE A 312 -9.84 7.49 15.53
N PRO A 313 -10.21 6.20 15.49
CA PRO A 313 -9.77 5.10 14.61
C PRO A 313 -10.59 4.96 13.32
N GLY A 314 -11.39 5.98 13.02
CA GLY A 314 -12.55 5.86 12.14
C GLY A 314 -12.30 6.26 10.70
N GLY A 315 -13.39 6.28 9.95
CA GLY A 315 -13.45 5.52 8.70
C GLY A 315 -14.31 4.28 8.94
N ASN A 316 -14.41 3.38 7.97
CA ASN A 316 -15.26 2.19 8.09
C ASN A 316 -14.76 1.25 9.20
N TYR A 317 -13.45 1.27 9.50
CA TYR A 317 -12.84 0.45 10.55
C TYR A 317 -13.43 0.66 11.96
N LEU A 318 -14.00 1.84 12.24
CA LEU A 318 -14.66 2.12 13.52
C LEU A 318 -15.95 1.31 13.68
N GLU A 319 -16.69 1.14 12.59
CA GLU A 319 -18.09 0.67 12.58
C GLU A 319 -18.17 -0.85 12.70
N GLY A 320 -17.27 -1.56 12.02
CA GLY A 320 -17.38 -3.00 11.84
C GLY A 320 -18.50 -3.39 10.87
N ASN A 321 -18.55 -4.66 10.46
CA ASN A 321 -19.63 -5.15 9.58
C ASN A 321 -20.94 -5.40 10.35
N THR A 322 -20.83 -5.66 11.65
CA THR A 322 -21.95 -5.86 12.58
C THR A 322 -21.66 -5.15 13.90
N LEU A 323 -22.69 -4.97 14.74
CA LEU A 323 -22.51 -4.41 16.09
C LEU A 323 -21.57 -5.24 16.98
N ALA A 324 -21.31 -6.51 16.65
CA ALA A 324 -20.34 -7.32 17.39
C ALA A 324 -18.88 -7.02 16.97
N ASP A 325 -18.68 -6.46 15.78
CA ASP A 325 -17.37 -6.26 15.16
C ASP A 325 -16.86 -4.80 15.27
N TYR A 326 -17.60 -3.93 15.95
CA TYR A 326 -17.22 -2.53 16.17
C TYR A 326 -15.83 -2.42 16.82
N PHE A 327 -15.16 -1.29 16.62
CA PHE A 327 -13.85 -1.06 17.25
C PHE A 327 -13.95 -1.05 18.79
N PRO A 328 -13.46 -2.09 19.49
CA PRO A 328 -13.71 -2.25 20.92
C PRO A 328 -12.54 -1.67 21.70
N TRP A 329 -12.57 -0.36 21.97
CA TRP A 329 -11.44 0.38 22.54
C TRP A 329 -10.85 -0.26 23.81
N LYS A 330 -11.69 -0.85 24.69
CA LYS A 330 -11.25 -1.54 25.91
C LYS A 330 -10.37 -2.75 25.61
N ASN A 331 -10.70 -3.51 24.58
CA ASN A 331 -9.97 -4.72 24.21
C ASN A 331 -8.59 -4.39 23.63
N ARG A 332 -8.42 -3.18 23.07
CA ARG A 332 -7.15 -2.73 22.48
C ARG A 332 -6.13 -2.27 23.53
N LEU A 333 -6.55 -2.02 24.77
CA LEU A 333 -5.67 -1.61 25.88
C LEU A 333 -5.02 -2.79 26.62
N VAL A 334 -5.55 -4.01 26.49
CA VAL A 334 -5.35 -5.10 27.46
C VAL A 334 -4.54 -6.29 26.93
N ILE A 335 -4.38 -6.44 25.61
CA ILE A 335 -3.76 -7.66 25.03
C ILE A 335 -2.29 -7.84 25.48
N SER A 336 -1.57 -6.77 25.84
CA SER A 336 -0.21 -6.89 26.39
C SER A 336 -0.14 -7.28 27.88
N ARG A 337 -1.29 -7.44 28.57
CA ARG A 337 -1.38 -7.75 30.02
C ARG A 337 -2.13 -9.05 30.33
N SER A 338 -2.58 -9.80 29.33
CA SER A 338 -3.58 -10.88 29.51
C SER A 338 -3.00 -12.30 29.66
N VAL A 339 -1.69 -12.47 29.79
CA VAL A 339 -1.16 -13.72 30.35
C VAL A 339 -0.81 -13.45 31.82
N PRO A 340 -1.46 -14.14 32.77
CA PRO A 340 -1.05 -14.05 34.16
C PRO A 340 0.41 -14.46 34.26
N ALA A 341 1.25 -13.63 34.86
CA ALA A 341 2.47 -14.13 35.47
C ALA A 341 2.01 -15.16 36.51
N THR A 342 2.20 -16.44 36.25
CA THR A 342 2.01 -17.47 37.26
C THR A 342 3.00 -17.18 38.38
N THR A 343 2.46 -16.83 39.55
CA THR A 343 3.17 -16.83 40.84
C THR A 343 3.77 -18.19 41.14
#